data_AF-A0A5Q2RKS3-F1
#
_entry.id   AF-A0A5Q2RKS3-F1
#
_cell.length_a   1.000
_cell.length_b   1.000
_cell.length_c   1.000
_cell.angle_alpha   90.00
_cell.angle_beta   90.00
_cell.angle_gamma   90.00
#
_symmetry.space_group_name_H-M   'P 1'
#
loop_
_entity.id
_entity.type
_entity.pdbx_description
1 polymer ?
#
loop_
_entity_poly.entity_id
_entity_poly.type
_entity_poly.pdbx_seq_one_letter_code
_entity_poly.pdbx_strand_id
1 'polypeptide(L)' 'MAVRQDCRHYSSRTVSSGEVVQRCRLDANETAPFACPEHCLFFEPRPISGAGWTVTSTDD' A
#
# COMPACT_ATOMS: atom_id res chain seq x y z
N MET A 1 13.95 4.27 9.31
CA MET A 1 12.73 4.47 8.48
C MET A 1 12.29 3.16 7.84
N ALA A 2 10.97 2.89 7.79
CA ALA A 2 10.37 1.68 7.19
C ALA A 2 9.13 2.04 6.35
N VAL A 3 8.61 1.08 5.59
CA VAL A 3 7.40 1.29 4.79
C VAL A 3 6.14 1.24 5.67
N ARG A 4 5.20 2.17 5.44
CA ARG A 4 3.88 2.16 6.10
C ARG A 4 2.83 1.56 5.17
N GLN A 5 2.65 0.25 5.25
CA GLN A 5 1.74 -0.49 4.36
C GLN A 5 0.26 -0.14 4.57
N ASP A 6 -0.07 0.35 5.75
CA ASP A 6 -1.38 0.84 6.16
C ASP A 6 -1.67 2.27 5.69
N CYS A 7 -0.73 2.97 5.06
CA CYS A 7 -0.97 4.31 4.52
C CYS A 7 -1.81 4.25 3.23
N ARG A 8 -2.83 5.11 3.12
CA ARG A 8 -3.64 5.29 1.89
C ARG A 8 -2.81 5.62 0.66
N HIS A 9 -1.70 6.34 0.83
CA HIS A 9 -0.84 6.78 -0.26
C HIS A 9 0.19 5.74 -0.70
N TYR A 10 0.34 4.64 0.05
CA TYR A 10 1.19 3.54 -0.33
C TYR A 10 0.55 2.68 -1.41
N SER A 11 1.31 2.37 -2.46
CA SER A 11 0.94 1.44 -3.52
C SER A 11 2.07 0.44 -3.71
N SER A 12 1.72 -0.84 -3.79
CA SER A 12 2.63 -1.89 -4.24
C SER A 12 1.98 -2.67 -5.36
N ARG A 13 2.74 -2.98 -6.41
CA ARG A 13 2.30 -3.80 -7.53
C ARG A 13 3.46 -4.68 -7.98
N THR A 14 3.15 -5.94 -8.26
CA THR A 14 4.06 -6.83 -8.97
C THR A 14 3.89 -6.58 -10.47
N VAL A 15 4.99 -6.30 -11.16
CA VAL A 15 4.98 -6.13 -12.62
C VAL A 15 5.25 -7.46 -13.33
N SER A 16 5.09 -7.51 -14.67
CA SER A 16 5.24 -8.75 -15.45
C SER A 16 6.61 -9.43 -15.32
N SER A 17 7.65 -8.68 -14.96
CA SER A 17 8.99 -9.24 -14.70
C SER A 17 9.09 -9.96 -13.35
N GLY A 18 8.05 -9.93 -12.51
CA GLY A 18 8.07 -10.45 -11.15
C GLY A 18 8.65 -9.49 -10.11
N GLU A 19 9.11 -8.31 -10.52
CA GLU A 19 9.59 -7.27 -9.61
C GLU A 19 8.43 -6.63 -8.84
N VAL A 20 8.66 -6.34 -7.55
CA VAL A 20 7.72 -5.60 -6.71
C VAL A 20 8.06 -4.12 -6.78
N VAL A 21 7.20 -3.33 -7.39
CA VAL A 21 7.34 -1.88 -7.46
C VAL A 21 6.52 -1.25 -6.34
N GLN A 22 7.19 -0.50 -5.47
CA GLN A 22 6.60 0.29 -4.40
C GLN A 22 6.57 1.78 -4.79
N ARG A 23 5.49 2.49 -4.42
CA ARG A 23 5.33 3.92 -4.71
C ARG A 23 4.53 4.63 -3.62
N CYS A 24 4.95 5.85 -3.27
CA CYS A 24 4.10 6.81 -2.56
C CYS A 24 3.40 7.70 -3.59
N ARG A 25 2.07 7.83 -3.53
CA ARG A 25 1.32 8.68 -4.48
C ARG A 25 1.59 10.18 -4.36
N LEU A 26 2.24 10.59 -3.27
CA LEU A 26 2.60 11.98 -2.99
C LEU A 26 4.10 12.22 -3.19
N ASP A 27 4.86 11.20 -3.60
CA ASP A 27 6.32 11.24 -3.78
C ASP A 27 7.09 11.77 -2.55
N ALA A 28 6.48 11.69 -1.37
CA ALA A 28 7.08 12.10 -0.08
C ALA A 28 7.97 11.02 0.56
N ASN A 29 8.23 9.92 -0.14
CA ASN A 29 9.07 8.82 0.33
C ASN A 29 10.56 9.05 0.01
N GLU A 30 11.42 8.34 0.72
CA GLU A 30 12.80 8.13 0.29
C GLU A 30 12.81 7.15 -0.88
N THR A 31 13.55 7.45 -1.96
CA THR A 31 13.47 6.68 -3.20
C THR A 31 14.32 5.41 -3.19
N ALA A 32 15.48 5.43 -2.51
CA ALA A 32 16.42 4.31 -2.46
C ALA A 32 17.20 4.33 -1.12
N PRO A 33 16.85 3.49 -0.14
CA PRO A 33 15.78 2.48 -0.15
C PRO A 33 14.38 3.12 -0.10
N PHE A 34 13.38 2.42 -0.64
CA PHE A 34 11.99 2.87 -0.53
C PHE A 34 11.54 2.87 0.94
N ALA A 35 11.37 4.06 1.53
CA ALA A 35 10.98 4.18 2.94
C ALA A 35 10.09 5.41 3.19
N CYS A 36 9.22 5.32 4.20
CA CYS A 36 8.46 6.47 4.69
C CYS A 36 9.29 7.27 5.71
N PRO A 37 9.24 8.61 5.68
CA PRO A 37 9.85 9.45 6.72
C PRO A 37 9.29 9.12 8.11
N GLU A 38 10.11 9.22 9.17
CA GLU A 38 9.68 8.89 10.55
C GLU A 38 8.49 9.73 11.02
N HIS A 39 8.41 10.99 10.57
CA HIS A 39 7.32 11.91 10.87
C HIS A 39 6.59 12.36 9.59
N CYS A 40 6.23 11.42 8.72
CA CYS A 40 5.49 11.71 7.49
C CYS A 40 4.17 12.45 7.81
N LEU A 41 4.11 13.75 7.46
CA LEU A 41 2.95 14.63 7.68
C LEU A 41 1.74 14.24 6.83
N PHE A 42 1.96 13.46 5.77
CA PHE A 42 0.94 12.99 4.85
C PHE A 42 0.46 11.57 5.17
N PHE A 43 0.83 11.03 6.33
CA PHE A 43 0.35 9.72 6.73
C PHE A 43 -1.17 9.79 6.97
N GLU A 44 -1.92 9.11 6.12
CA GLU A 44 -3.34 8.88 6.30
C GLU A 44 -3.58 7.37 6.36
N PRO A 45 -4.13 6.83 7.47
CA PRO A 45 -4.42 5.40 7.55
C PRO A 45 -5.48 5.03 6.50
N ARG A 46 -5.22 3.95 5.76
CA ARG A 46 -6.17 3.35 4.84
C ARG A 46 -7.20 2.58 5.67
N PRO A 47 -8.47 3.03 5.75
CA PRO A 47 -9.48 2.21 6.40
C PRO A 47 -9.62 0.92 5.58
N ILE A 48 -9.20 -0.20 6.15
CA ILE A 48 -9.60 -1.52 5.66
C ILE A 48 -11.03 -1.69 6.15
N SER A 49 -11.99 -1.07 5.47
CA SER A 49 -13.38 -1.35 5.74
C SER A 49 -13.61 -2.82 5.43
N GLY A 50 -13.82 -3.65 6.46
CA GLY A 50 -14.19 -5.07 6.33
C GLY A 50 -15.52 -5.31 5.59
N ALA A 51 -16.11 -4.28 5.00
CA ALA A 51 -17.26 -4.35 4.12
C ALA A 51 -16.78 -4.50 2.68
N GLY A 52 -16.66 -5.75 2.21
CA GLY A 52 -16.19 -6.01 0.86
C GLY A 52 -16.26 -7.48 0.46
N TRP A 53 -17.49 -7.95 0.23
CA TRP A 53 -17.87 -9.15 -0.52
C TRP A 53 -17.71 -10.50 0.18
N THR A 54 -18.85 -11.11 0.52
CA THR A 54 -18.99 -12.55 0.76
C THR A 54 -19.04 -13.26 -0.60
N VAL A 55 -18.10 -14.16 -0.88
CA VAL A 55 -18.27 -15.15 -1.96
C VAL A 55 -19.31 -16.15 -1.46
N THR A 56 -20.55 -16.04 -1.94
CA THR A 56 -21.47 -17.18 -1.91
C THR A 56 -20.92 -18.20 -2.88
N SER A 57 -20.24 -19.22 -2.37
CA SER A 57 -20.04 -20.45 -3.12
C SER A 57 -21.42 -21.05 -3.35
N THR A 58 -21.92 -20.93 -4.58
CA THR A 58 -23.02 -21.77 -5.05
C THR A 58 -22.43 -23.17 -5.20
N ASP A 59 -22.64 -24.00 -4.19
CA ASP A 59 -22.52 -25.46 -4.32
C ASP A 59 -23.92 -25.98 -4.70
N ASP A 60 -23.91 -26.94 -5.63
CA ASP A 60 -25.00 -27.57 -6.40
C ASP A 60 -26.19 -28.11 -5.56
#